data_AF-A0A235AB83-F1
#
_entry.id   AF-A0A235AB83-F1
#
_cell.length_a   1.000
_cell.length_b   1.000
_cell.length_c   1.000
_cell.angle_alpha   90.00
_cell.angle_beta   90.00
_cell.angle_gamma   90.00
#
_symmetry.space_group_name_H-M   'P 1'
#
loop_
_entity.id
_entity.type
_entity.pdbx_description
1 polymer ?
#
loop_
_entity_poly.entity_id
_entity_poly.type
_entity_poly.pdbx_seq_one_letter_code
_entity_poly.pdbx_strand_id
1 'polypeptide(L)'
;MTSSARAVIDLDVVGDRINRHIYGHFAEHLGRCIYDGFWVGEDSTIPNIRGIRTDIVEALRALDIPNLRWPGGCFADTYHWRDGIGPREQRPKIANTNWGDVVESNHFGTHEFMDLCDLLGTEAYVNGNVGSGTVQEMSEWVEYLTRDDDSPMARLRRENGRDEPWRVPFWGIGNEPWGCGGNLSPEFYAEEARRYATYCHDHGENRLTLIAAGANEDDFEWTRVLVKTLVESHAANLYDKHPYQAISFHYYTHTGSGINREDATTFTDEQFYDTMAYARDFERVVRGHVAVMDSYDPENRVSLVCDEWGTWWNAEKGTNPGFLFQQNTIRDALVAGIHFDIFHRYARRISMANIAQTVNVLQAMVLTDGEKLVLTPTYHVFEMNKGHQDARALAAHVLDAPVTTARGGELPLVSMSASTKDDSALISLTHLATDDECEVRIDLRGRGARVVRARVLGADSATTYNDAEVPDRVEPRRLATALEGGELVVTMPPHSFATVELALD
;
A
#
# COMPACT_ATOMS: atom_id res chain seq x y z
N MET A 1 16.05 31.11 4.10
CA MET A 1 17.01 31.35 2.98
C MET A 1 16.68 30.31 1.91
N THR A 2 16.76 30.63 0.62
CA THR A 2 16.51 29.60 -0.40
C THR A 2 17.74 28.71 -0.53
N SER A 3 17.59 27.44 -0.16
CA SER A 3 18.60 26.41 -0.37
C SER A 3 18.56 25.91 -1.82
N SER A 4 19.59 25.19 -2.28
CA SER A 4 19.63 24.67 -3.65
C SER A 4 19.93 23.18 -3.69
N ALA A 5 19.27 22.44 -4.58
CA ALA A 5 19.57 21.06 -4.92
C ALA A 5 19.81 20.92 -6.43
N ARG A 6 20.61 19.93 -6.83
CA ARG A 6 20.88 19.59 -8.22
C ARG A 6 20.54 18.15 -8.50
N ALA A 7 19.90 17.91 -9.63
CA ALA A 7 19.55 16.58 -10.10
C ALA A 7 19.77 16.44 -11.62
N VAL A 8 19.79 15.20 -12.08
CA VAL A 8 19.85 14.83 -13.49
C VAL A 8 18.77 13.79 -13.75
N ILE A 9 18.11 13.88 -14.90
CA ILE A 9 17.25 12.82 -15.43
C ILE A 9 17.63 12.53 -16.88
N ASP A 10 18.01 11.29 -17.17
CA ASP A 10 18.20 10.81 -18.54
C ASP A 10 16.87 10.28 -19.09
N LEU A 11 16.17 11.09 -19.90
CA LEU A 11 14.80 10.82 -20.40
C LEU A 11 14.75 9.68 -21.45
N ASP A 12 15.89 9.24 -21.97
CA ASP A 12 16.05 8.14 -22.91
C ASP A 12 16.62 6.86 -22.26
N VAL A 13 16.97 6.89 -20.97
CA VAL A 13 17.47 5.73 -20.22
C VAL A 13 16.34 5.16 -19.37
N VAL A 14 15.72 4.11 -19.91
CA VAL A 14 14.51 3.50 -19.35
C VAL A 14 14.86 2.26 -18.53
N GLY A 15 14.48 2.28 -17.24
CA GLY A 15 14.62 1.19 -16.27
C GLY A 15 13.41 0.26 -16.20
N ASP A 16 13.21 -0.35 -15.04
CA ASP A 16 12.14 -1.32 -14.79
C ASP A 16 10.73 -0.70 -14.86
N ARG A 17 9.72 -1.55 -15.05
CA ARG A 17 8.32 -1.11 -14.96
C ARG A 17 7.95 -0.91 -13.51
N ILE A 18 7.47 0.27 -13.17
CA ILE A 18 6.83 0.56 -11.88
C ILE A 18 5.46 -0.09 -11.92
N ASN A 19 5.35 -1.29 -11.33
CA ASN A 19 4.10 -2.03 -11.34
C ASN A 19 3.00 -1.18 -10.66
N ARG A 20 1.84 -1.01 -11.30
CA ARG A 20 0.73 -0.26 -10.70
C ARG A 20 0.40 -0.73 -9.30
N HIS A 21 0.55 -2.03 -8.99
CA HIS A 21 0.27 -2.60 -7.68
C HIS A 21 1.15 -2.10 -6.53
N ILE A 22 2.20 -1.31 -6.79
CA ILE A 22 2.90 -0.52 -5.77
C ILE A 22 1.96 0.49 -5.10
N TYR A 23 0.90 0.91 -5.79
CA TYR A 23 -0.14 1.80 -5.28
C TYR A 23 -1.33 1.04 -4.68
N GLY A 24 -1.13 -0.19 -4.22
CA GLY A 24 -2.18 -1.02 -3.63
C GLY A 24 -2.69 -0.49 -2.30
N HIS A 25 -3.85 -1.01 -1.90
CA HIS A 25 -4.57 -0.57 -0.71
C HIS A 25 -4.90 -1.74 0.21
N PHE A 26 -5.11 -1.47 1.49
CA PHE A 26 -5.40 -2.48 2.49
C PHE A 26 -6.64 -2.10 3.32
N ALA A 27 -7.63 -3.00 3.41
CA ALA A 27 -8.84 -2.83 4.20
C ALA A 27 -9.09 -4.05 5.10
N GLU A 28 -8.75 -3.91 6.38
CA GLU A 28 -9.04 -4.90 7.41
C GLU A 28 -10.42 -4.67 8.02
N HIS A 29 -11.04 -5.75 8.51
CA HIS A 29 -12.10 -5.65 9.51
C HIS A 29 -11.53 -5.08 10.82
N LEU A 30 -11.34 -3.75 10.85
CA LEU A 30 -10.72 -3.00 11.93
C LEU A 30 -11.43 -1.66 12.08
N GLY A 31 -11.91 -1.37 13.29
CA GLY A 31 -12.51 -0.08 13.64
C GLY A 31 -13.61 0.32 12.66
N ARG A 32 -13.41 1.44 11.97
CA ARG A 32 -14.35 1.98 10.97
C ARG A 32 -13.84 1.88 9.53
N CYS A 33 -12.90 0.97 9.25
CA CYS A 33 -12.42 0.75 7.89
C CYS A 33 -13.52 0.13 7.03
N ILE A 34 -14.05 -1.03 7.44
CA ILE A 34 -15.15 -1.71 6.74
C ILE A 34 -16.49 -1.06 7.07
N TYR A 35 -16.94 -1.18 8.31
CA TYR A 35 -18.21 -0.59 8.73
C TYR A 35 -18.06 0.93 8.85
N ASP A 36 -19.05 1.67 8.35
CA ASP A 36 -19.00 3.14 8.12
C ASP A 36 -18.06 3.55 6.97
N GLY A 37 -16.82 3.04 6.93
CA GLY A 37 -15.84 3.40 5.91
C GLY A 37 -16.16 2.90 4.50
N PHE A 38 -16.53 1.63 4.32
CA PHE A 38 -16.98 1.10 3.04
C PHE A 38 -18.47 0.72 3.07
N TRP A 39 -18.86 -0.02 4.10
CA TRP A 39 -20.16 -0.62 4.26
C TRP A 39 -21.02 0.17 5.24
N VAL A 40 -22.13 0.70 4.75
CA VAL A 40 -23.16 1.40 5.53
C VAL A 40 -24.46 0.61 5.62
N GLY A 41 -24.62 -0.45 4.81
CA GLY A 41 -25.85 -1.24 4.71
C GLY A 41 -26.86 -0.65 3.71
N GLU A 42 -27.64 -1.53 3.09
CA GLU A 42 -28.54 -1.17 1.97
C GLU A 42 -29.63 -0.17 2.36
N ASP A 43 -30.09 -0.21 3.62
CA ASP A 43 -31.14 0.67 4.15
C ASP A 43 -30.59 2.00 4.74
N SER A 44 -29.28 2.24 4.63
CA SER A 44 -28.67 3.48 5.12
C SER A 44 -29.15 4.71 4.35
N THR A 45 -29.22 5.86 5.04
CA THR A 45 -29.49 7.16 4.39
C THR A 45 -28.28 7.70 3.64
N ILE A 46 -27.06 7.22 3.96
CA ILE A 46 -25.85 7.54 3.21
C ILE A 46 -25.99 6.93 1.80
N PRO A 47 -25.82 7.73 0.73
CA PRO A 47 -25.89 7.22 -0.64
C PRO A 47 -24.98 6.01 -0.87
N ASN A 48 -25.57 4.90 -1.29
CA ASN A 48 -24.88 3.63 -1.41
C ASN A 48 -25.39 2.79 -2.60
N ILE A 49 -24.55 1.88 -3.08
CA ILE A 49 -24.91 0.82 -4.02
C ILE A 49 -24.76 -0.50 -3.28
N ARG A 50 -25.89 -1.20 -3.07
CA ARG A 50 -25.92 -2.48 -2.35
C ARG A 50 -25.23 -2.41 -0.98
N GLY A 51 -25.38 -1.29 -0.26
CA GLY A 51 -24.80 -1.07 1.07
C GLY A 51 -23.38 -0.52 1.08
N ILE A 52 -22.73 -0.35 -0.07
CA ILE A 52 -21.40 0.25 -0.20
C ILE A 52 -21.55 1.74 -0.53
N ARG A 53 -21.00 2.63 0.31
CA ARG A 53 -21.17 4.09 0.14
C ARG A 53 -20.47 4.61 -1.12
N THR A 54 -21.17 5.41 -1.92
CA THR A 54 -20.71 5.78 -3.27
C THR A 54 -19.63 6.86 -3.27
N ASP A 55 -19.63 7.73 -2.28
CA ASP A 55 -18.63 8.79 -2.11
C ASP A 55 -17.20 8.23 -1.94
N ILE A 56 -17.04 7.15 -1.18
CA ILE A 56 -15.77 6.44 -1.02
C ILE A 56 -15.36 5.72 -2.30
N VAL A 57 -16.31 5.08 -2.99
CA VAL A 57 -16.05 4.46 -4.29
C VAL A 57 -15.56 5.49 -5.31
N GLU A 58 -16.21 6.66 -5.39
CA GLU A 58 -15.82 7.75 -6.29
C GLU A 58 -14.42 8.30 -5.96
N ALA A 59 -14.15 8.57 -4.68
CA ALA A 59 -12.83 9.04 -4.24
C ALA A 59 -11.72 8.04 -4.59
N LEU A 60 -11.91 6.75 -4.31
CA LEU A 60 -10.88 5.74 -4.58
C LEU A 60 -10.74 5.42 -6.07
N ARG A 61 -11.83 5.47 -6.86
CA ARG A 61 -11.73 5.37 -8.33
C ARG A 61 -10.91 6.51 -8.92
N ALA A 62 -10.97 7.71 -8.33
CA ALA A 62 -10.15 8.82 -8.79
C ALA A 62 -8.64 8.58 -8.58
N LEU A 63 -8.23 7.62 -7.74
CA LEU A 63 -6.83 7.21 -7.55
C LEU A 63 -6.37 6.11 -8.52
N ASP A 64 -7.28 5.50 -9.29
CA ASP A 64 -7.05 4.26 -10.04
C ASP A 64 -6.45 3.16 -9.14
N ILE A 65 -7.08 2.89 -7.98
CA ILE A 65 -6.51 1.89 -7.06
C ILE A 65 -6.37 0.52 -7.75
N PRO A 66 -5.18 -0.11 -7.73
CA PRO A 66 -4.86 -1.23 -8.60
C PRO A 66 -5.25 -2.58 -7.98
N ASN A 67 -5.22 -2.69 -6.66
CA ASN A 67 -5.69 -3.83 -5.90
C ASN A 67 -6.16 -3.40 -4.51
N LEU A 68 -6.96 -4.26 -3.86
CA LEU A 68 -7.39 -4.09 -2.47
C LEU A 68 -7.19 -5.40 -1.69
N ARG A 69 -6.40 -5.34 -0.61
CA ARG A 69 -6.14 -6.46 0.32
C ARG A 69 -7.24 -6.53 1.39
N TRP A 70 -7.79 -7.72 1.63
CA TRP A 70 -8.87 -8.00 2.61
C TRP A 70 -8.90 -9.51 2.98
N PRO A 71 -9.42 -9.98 4.13
CA PRO A 71 -10.06 -9.28 5.25
C PRO A 71 -9.09 -8.72 6.28
N GLY A 72 -7.80 -8.92 6.00
CA GLY A 72 -6.71 -8.11 6.51
C GLY A 72 -5.92 -8.67 7.66
N GLY A 73 -4.63 -8.30 7.69
CA GLY A 73 -3.79 -8.31 8.88
C GLY A 73 -4.06 -9.45 9.86
N CYS A 74 -4.13 -9.10 11.14
CA CYS A 74 -4.37 -10.05 12.20
C CYS A 74 -5.77 -10.67 12.14
N PHE A 75 -6.78 -9.94 11.65
CA PHE A 75 -8.14 -10.46 11.54
C PHE A 75 -8.23 -11.69 10.61
N ALA A 76 -7.47 -11.70 9.50
CA ALA A 76 -7.50 -12.76 8.50
C ALA A 76 -7.14 -14.13 9.07
N ASP A 77 -6.19 -14.22 9.99
CA ASP A 77 -5.80 -15.48 10.66
C ASP A 77 -6.74 -15.90 11.79
N THR A 78 -7.85 -15.18 11.96
CA THR A 78 -9.00 -15.56 12.81
C THR A 78 -10.31 -15.63 12.04
N TYR A 79 -10.28 -15.31 10.74
CA TYR A 79 -11.46 -15.26 9.90
C TYR A 79 -11.78 -16.63 9.32
N HIS A 80 -13.03 -17.05 9.47
CA HIS A 80 -13.57 -18.23 8.81
C HIS A 80 -14.54 -17.81 7.71
N TRP A 81 -14.11 -17.89 6.45
CA TRP A 81 -14.82 -17.23 5.33
C TRP A 81 -16.28 -17.64 5.14
N ARG A 82 -16.64 -18.85 5.60
CA ARG A 82 -18.02 -19.35 5.57
C ARG A 82 -18.96 -18.53 6.46
N ASP A 83 -18.43 -17.87 7.49
CA ASP A 83 -19.19 -16.98 8.37
C ASP A 83 -19.65 -15.71 7.62
N GLY A 84 -18.94 -15.32 6.56
CA GLY A 84 -19.25 -14.14 5.75
C GLY A 84 -20.04 -14.41 4.46
N ILE A 85 -20.72 -15.56 4.34
CA ILE A 85 -21.57 -15.88 3.17
C ILE A 85 -22.98 -16.31 3.60
N GLY A 86 -23.88 -16.47 2.64
CA GLY A 86 -25.28 -16.81 2.91
C GLY A 86 -26.11 -15.60 3.36
N PRO A 87 -27.38 -15.85 3.76
CA PRO A 87 -28.31 -14.80 4.20
C PRO A 87 -27.71 -13.96 5.33
N ARG A 88 -27.56 -12.66 5.09
CA ARG A 88 -26.82 -11.73 5.97
C ARG A 88 -27.26 -11.78 7.43
N GLU A 89 -28.58 -11.77 7.68
CA GLU A 89 -29.17 -11.82 9.03
C GLU A 89 -28.96 -13.16 9.77
N GLN A 90 -28.49 -14.20 9.07
CA GLN A 90 -28.19 -15.51 9.66
C GLN A 90 -26.68 -15.74 9.85
N ARG A 91 -25.84 -14.79 9.42
CA ARG A 91 -24.39 -14.89 9.60
C ARG A 91 -24.04 -14.81 11.09
N PRO A 92 -23.08 -15.63 11.57
CA PRO A 92 -22.70 -15.61 12.97
C PRO A 92 -21.99 -14.30 13.31
N LYS A 93 -22.25 -13.80 14.51
CA LYS A 93 -21.48 -12.69 15.09
C LYS A 93 -20.25 -13.26 15.78
N ILE A 94 -19.10 -12.65 15.55
CA ILE A 94 -17.82 -13.05 16.16
C ILE A 94 -17.23 -11.89 16.97
N ALA A 95 -16.32 -12.19 17.89
CA ALA A 95 -15.57 -11.15 18.58
C ALA A 95 -14.31 -10.80 17.78
N ASN A 96 -14.13 -9.53 17.44
CA ASN A 96 -12.87 -9.04 16.91
C ASN A 96 -11.89 -8.81 18.06
N THR A 97 -11.27 -9.90 18.50
CA THR A 97 -10.39 -9.93 19.69
C THR A 97 -9.11 -9.11 19.48
N ASN A 98 -8.66 -8.97 18.24
CA ASN A 98 -7.45 -8.19 17.91
C ASN A 98 -7.72 -6.69 18.03
N TRP A 99 -8.94 -6.23 17.69
CA TRP A 99 -9.23 -4.81 17.50
C TRP A 99 -10.39 -4.31 18.36
N GLY A 100 -10.11 -4.11 19.64
CA GLY A 100 -11.04 -3.47 20.59
C GLY A 100 -12.12 -4.37 21.17
N ASP A 101 -12.04 -5.69 20.94
CA ASP A 101 -12.96 -6.72 21.45
C ASP A 101 -14.43 -6.40 21.12
N VAL A 102 -14.65 -5.88 19.92
CA VAL A 102 -15.98 -5.49 19.42
C VAL A 102 -16.64 -6.63 18.65
N VAL A 103 -17.97 -6.60 18.61
CA VAL A 103 -18.75 -7.60 17.89
C VAL A 103 -18.69 -7.31 16.38
N GLU A 104 -18.09 -8.23 15.65
CA GLU A 104 -18.11 -8.31 14.19
C GLU A 104 -19.38 -9.03 13.73
N SER A 105 -20.14 -8.41 12.83
CA SER A 105 -21.44 -8.93 12.38
C SER A 105 -21.35 -9.89 11.20
N ASN A 106 -20.22 -9.90 10.49
CA ASN A 106 -20.02 -10.55 9.19
C ASN A 106 -21.00 -10.09 8.10
N HIS A 107 -21.65 -8.93 8.27
CA HIS A 107 -22.56 -8.38 7.26
C HIS A 107 -21.84 -7.99 5.97
N PHE A 108 -20.57 -7.58 6.08
CA PHE A 108 -19.66 -7.47 4.96
C PHE A 108 -18.78 -8.72 4.93
N GLY A 109 -18.93 -9.54 3.90
CA GLY A 109 -18.14 -10.77 3.73
C GLY A 109 -17.69 -10.94 2.28
N THR A 110 -17.54 -12.18 1.85
CA THR A 110 -16.92 -12.49 0.54
C THR A 110 -17.66 -11.81 -0.63
N HIS A 111 -19.00 -11.86 -0.65
CA HIS A 111 -19.78 -11.27 -1.75
C HIS A 111 -19.68 -9.75 -1.75
N GLU A 112 -19.83 -9.12 -0.59
CA GLU A 112 -19.76 -7.67 -0.47
C GLU A 112 -18.36 -7.12 -0.79
N PHE A 113 -17.29 -7.85 -0.43
CA PHE A 113 -15.92 -7.51 -0.82
C PHE A 113 -15.70 -7.59 -2.33
N MET A 114 -16.14 -8.66 -2.98
CA MET A 114 -15.99 -8.78 -4.43
C MET A 114 -16.84 -7.75 -5.18
N ASP A 115 -18.01 -7.41 -4.65
CA ASP A 115 -18.85 -6.33 -5.15
C ASP A 115 -18.18 -4.95 -5.03
N LEU A 116 -17.46 -4.71 -3.93
CA LEU A 116 -16.64 -3.51 -3.74
C LEU A 116 -15.52 -3.46 -4.79
N CYS A 117 -14.82 -4.58 -5.04
CA CYS A 117 -13.79 -4.64 -6.07
C CYS A 117 -14.35 -4.32 -7.46
N ASP A 118 -15.52 -4.86 -7.82
CA ASP A 118 -16.21 -4.59 -9.09
C ASP A 118 -16.59 -3.11 -9.22
N LEU A 119 -17.13 -2.49 -8.15
CA LEU A 119 -17.50 -1.07 -8.14
C LEU A 119 -16.28 -0.14 -8.29
N LEU A 120 -15.16 -0.49 -7.66
CA LEU A 120 -13.90 0.25 -7.77
C LEU A 120 -13.22 0.01 -9.12
N GLY A 121 -13.46 -1.13 -9.77
CA GLY A 121 -12.70 -1.56 -10.93
C GLY A 121 -11.27 -1.96 -10.57
N THR A 122 -11.09 -2.56 -9.39
CA THR A 122 -9.79 -2.95 -8.82
C THR A 122 -9.64 -4.46 -8.72
N GLU A 123 -8.40 -4.97 -8.62
CA GLU A 123 -8.16 -6.40 -8.45
C GLU A 123 -8.24 -6.83 -6.98
N ALA A 124 -8.86 -7.98 -6.73
CA ALA A 124 -8.95 -8.54 -5.37
C ALA A 124 -7.63 -9.16 -4.92
N TYR A 125 -7.19 -8.79 -3.71
CA TYR A 125 -6.16 -9.50 -2.96
C TYR A 125 -6.78 -10.09 -1.69
N VAL A 126 -7.01 -11.40 -1.71
CA VAL A 126 -7.63 -12.12 -0.58
C VAL A 126 -6.56 -12.72 0.32
N ASN A 127 -6.61 -12.46 1.61
CA ASN A 127 -5.70 -13.01 2.60
C ASN A 127 -6.35 -14.21 3.32
N GLY A 128 -5.85 -15.42 3.06
CA GLY A 128 -6.39 -16.63 3.66
C GLY A 128 -5.85 -16.90 5.06
N ASN A 129 -6.65 -17.59 5.87
CA ASN A 129 -6.31 -17.96 7.25
C ASN A 129 -5.37 -19.18 7.29
N VAL A 130 -4.19 -19.03 7.87
CA VAL A 130 -3.27 -20.14 8.19
C VAL A 130 -3.24 -20.41 9.69
N GLY A 131 -3.22 -19.35 10.50
CA GLY A 131 -2.98 -19.44 11.94
C GLY A 131 -4.02 -20.26 12.70
N SER A 132 -5.30 -20.14 12.34
CA SER A 132 -6.40 -20.89 12.98
C SER A 132 -7.31 -21.65 12.00
N GLY A 133 -7.08 -21.47 10.70
CA GLY A 133 -7.83 -22.12 9.63
C GLY A 133 -7.31 -23.52 9.31
N THR A 134 -7.87 -24.09 8.24
CA THR A 134 -7.39 -25.37 7.69
C THR A 134 -7.02 -25.27 6.21
N VAL A 135 -6.16 -26.17 5.75
CA VAL A 135 -5.82 -26.30 4.31
C VAL A 135 -7.06 -26.48 3.45
N GLN A 136 -8.03 -27.29 3.90
CA GLN A 136 -9.28 -27.51 3.18
C GLN A 136 -10.11 -26.21 3.10
N GLU A 137 -10.22 -25.48 4.20
CA GLU A 137 -10.97 -24.23 4.26
C GLU A 137 -10.46 -23.20 3.24
N MET A 138 -9.14 -23.00 3.17
CA MET A 138 -8.53 -22.07 2.21
C MET A 138 -8.75 -22.54 0.76
N SER A 139 -8.54 -23.83 0.48
CA SER A 139 -8.75 -24.42 -0.84
C SER A 139 -10.20 -24.28 -1.31
N GLU A 140 -11.16 -24.56 -0.43
CA GLU A 140 -12.59 -24.39 -0.70
C GLU A 140 -12.97 -22.93 -0.95
N TRP A 141 -12.28 -21.97 -0.31
CA TRP A 141 -12.54 -20.55 -0.56
C TRP A 141 -12.10 -20.13 -1.96
N VAL A 142 -10.91 -20.57 -2.39
CA VAL A 142 -10.43 -20.39 -3.76
C VAL A 142 -11.42 -21.00 -4.76
N GLU A 143 -11.87 -22.24 -4.51
CA GLU A 143 -12.87 -22.92 -5.34
C GLU A 143 -14.19 -22.13 -5.41
N TYR A 144 -14.72 -21.70 -4.27
CA TYR A 144 -15.94 -20.92 -4.16
C TYR A 144 -15.88 -19.65 -5.01
N LEU A 145 -14.77 -18.92 -4.94
CA LEU A 145 -14.58 -17.66 -5.65
C LEU A 145 -14.38 -17.84 -7.17
N THR A 146 -13.62 -18.84 -7.60
CA THR A 146 -13.01 -18.84 -8.94
C THR A 146 -13.45 -19.96 -9.87
N ARG A 147 -14.17 -20.98 -9.37
CA ARG A 147 -14.57 -22.15 -10.17
C ARG A 147 -15.83 -21.90 -10.99
N ASP A 148 -15.75 -22.17 -12.30
CA ASP A 148 -16.83 -21.99 -13.28
C ASP A 148 -17.72 -23.24 -13.42
N ASP A 149 -17.13 -24.43 -13.42
CA ASP A 149 -17.83 -25.71 -13.58
C ASP A 149 -18.71 -26.09 -12.36
N ASP A 150 -19.37 -27.26 -12.43
CA ASP A 150 -20.21 -27.75 -11.34
C ASP A 150 -19.36 -28.41 -10.25
N SER A 151 -19.40 -27.83 -9.06
CA SER A 151 -18.77 -28.34 -7.85
C SER A 151 -19.60 -27.95 -6.62
N PRO A 152 -19.38 -28.58 -5.45
CA PRO A 152 -20.06 -28.17 -4.22
C PRO A 152 -19.87 -26.68 -3.90
N MET A 153 -18.66 -26.12 -4.07
CA MET A 153 -18.43 -24.70 -3.76
C MET A 153 -18.96 -23.76 -4.82
N ALA A 154 -18.89 -24.14 -6.10
CA ALA A 154 -19.51 -23.37 -7.17
C ALA A 154 -21.03 -23.32 -6.99
N ARG A 155 -21.70 -24.44 -6.70
CA ARG A 155 -23.15 -24.45 -6.39
C ARG A 155 -23.50 -23.58 -5.20
N LEU A 156 -22.71 -23.64 -4.12
CA LEU A 156 -22.92 -22.79 -2.95
C LEU A 156 -22.79 -21.29 -3.29
N ARG A 157 -21.86 -20.90 -4.17
CA ARG A 157 -21.76 -19.52 -4.66
C ARG A 157 -23.02 -19.09 -5.41
N ARG A 158 -23.53 -19.97 -6.30
CA ARG A 158 -24.77 -19.73 -7.06
C ARG A 158 -25.99 -19.58 -6.15
N GLU A 159 -26.11 -20.45 -5.15
CA GLU A 159 -27.17 -20.39 -4.14
C GLU A 159 -27.15 -19.05 -3.37
N ASN A 160 -25.95 -18.50 -3.15
CA ASN A 160 -25.76 -17.20 -2.50
C ASN A 160 -25.90 -16.00 -3.46
N GLY A 161 -26.35 -16.21 -4.70
CA GLY A 161 -26.74 -15.12 -5.61
C GLY A 161 -25.67 -14.70 -6.63
N ARG A 162 -24.55 -15.42 -6.74
CA ARG A 162 -23.54 -15.19 -7.77
C ARG A 162 -23.35 -16.42 -8.67
N ASP A 163 -23.78 -16.30 -9.92
CA ASP A 163 -23.66 -17.41 -10.89
C ASP A 163 -22.21 -17.61 -11.37
N GLU A 164 -21.69 -16.60 -12.07
CA GLU A 164 -20.34 -16.60 -12.64
C GLU A 164 -19.26 -16.52 -11.56
N PRO A 165 -18.08 -17.14 -11.73
CA PRO A 165 -16.96 -16.93 -10.83
C PRO A 165 -16.51 -15.47 -10.83
N TRP A 166 -15.72 -15.11 -9.82
CA TRP A 166 -14.91 -13.90 -9.82
C TRP A 166 -13.48 -14.20 -10.23
N ARG A 167 -12.75 -13.14 -10.61
CA ARG A 167 -11.30 -13.19 -10.77
C ARG A 167 -10.64 -12.73 -9.47
N VAL A 168 -9.77 -13.56 -8.91
CA VAL A 168 -8.99 -13.29 -7.71
C VAL A 168 -7.53 -13.56 -8.06
N PRO A 169 -6.77 -12.54 -8.50
CA PRO A 169 -5.39 -12.74 -8.96
C PRO A 169 -4.37 -12.85 -7.83
N PHE A 170 -4.65 -12.30 -6.63
CA PHE A 170 -3.69 -12.30 -5.51
C PHE A 170 -4.25 -13.03 -4.30
N TRP A 171 -3.46 -13.92 -3.73
CA TRP A 171 -3.87 -14.72 -2.58
C TRP A 171 -2.75 -14.84 -1.53
N GLY A 172 -3.02 -14.34 -0.34
CA GLY A 172 -2.11 -14.35 0.80
C GLY A 172 -2.22 -15.65 1.57
N ILE A 173 -1.09 -16.24 1.92
CA ILE A 173 -1.01 -17.50 2.66
C ILE A 173 -0.73 -17.19 4.13
N GLY A 174 -1.77 -16.76 4.86
CA GLY A 174 -1.65 -16.25 6.22
C GLY A 174 -1.14 -14.82 6.26
N ASN A 175 -1.07 -14.25 7.46
CA ASN A 175 -0.56 -12.92 7.76
C ASN A 175 0.19 -12.94 9.09
N GLU A 176 1.29 -12.18 9.17
CA GLU A 176 2.12 -12.02 10.38
C GLU A 176 2.23 -13.30 11.23
N PRO A 177 2.63 -14.44 10.63
CA PRO A 177 2.72 -15.71 11.34
C PRO A 177 3.72 -15.67 12.51
N TRP A 178 4.72 -14.79 12.45
CA TRP A 178 5.65 -14.50 13.54
C TRP A 178 5.00 -13.82 14.77
N GLY A 179 3.82 -13.23 14.59
CA GLY A 179 3.08 -12.50 15.63
C GLY A 179 1.66 -13.02 15.77
N CYS A 180 0.68 -12.21 15.42
CA CYS A 180 -0.74 -12.51 15.63
C CYS A 180 -1.24 -13.73 14.84
N GLY A 181 -0.57 -14.10 13.73
CA GLY A 181 -0.90 -15.28 12.93
C GLY A 181 -0.43 -16.62 13.52
N GLY A 182 0.15 -16.64 14.73
CA GLY A 182 0.42 -17.90 15.45
C GLY A 182 1.73 -17.97 16.23
N ASN A 183 2.53 -16.91 16.28
CA ASN A 183 3.86 -16.89 16.92
C ASN A 183 4.78 -18.03 16.44
N LEU A 184 4.76 -18.29 15.13
CA LEU A 184 5.47 -19.38 14.47
C LEU A 184 6.94 -19.03 14.22
N SER A 185 7.81 -20.05 14.18
CA SER A 185 9.17 -19.87 13.65
C SER A 185 9.15 -19.78 12.12
N PRO A 186 10.15 -19.15 11.49
CA PRO A 186 10.21 -19.06 10.03
C PRO A 186 10.24 -20.44 9.36
N GLU A 187 10.90 -21.44 9.96
CA GLU A 187 10.97 -22.80 9.40
C GLU A 187 9.61 -23.48 9.40
N PHE A 188 8.89 -23.41 10.52
CA PHE A 188 7.58 -24.03 10.64
C PHE A 188 6.56 -23.36 9.70
N TYR A 189 6.56 -22.03 9.65
CA TYR A 189 5.71 -21.31 8.70
C TYR A 189 6.07 -21.63 7.24
N ALA A 190 7.35 -21.74 6.88
CA ALA A 190 7.75 -22.07 5.51
C ALA A 190 7.20 -23.44 5.04
N GLU A 191 7.13 -24.42 5.94
CA GLU A 191 6.52 -25.73 5.69
C GLU A 191 5.00 -25.62 5.52
N GLU A 192 4.32 -24.88 6.40
CA GLU A 192 2.88 -24.66 6.32
C GLU A 192 2.51 -23.85 5.06
N ALA A 193 3.22 -22.78 4.73
CA ALA A 193 2.99 -21.99 3.53
C ALA A 193 3.04 -22.85 2.26
N ARG A 194 4.03 -23.76 2.17
CA ARG A 194 4.11 -24.72 1.06
C ARG A 194 2.93 -25.69 1.05
N ARG A 195 2.53 -26.17 2.22
CA ARG A 195 1.41 -27.11 2.38
C ARG A 195 0.10 -26.46 1.93
N TYR A 196 -0.23 -25.26 2.44
CA TYR A 196 -1.42 -24.51 2.04
C TYR A 196 -1.40 -24.15 0.55
N ALA A 197 -0.29 -23.61 0.05
CA ALA A 197 -0.13 -23.24 -1.36
C ALA A 197 -0.42 -24.39 -2.34
N THR A 198 -0.10 -25.63 -1.96
CA THR A 198 -0.28 -26.82 -2.80
C THR A 198 -1.74 -27.03 -3.23
N TYR A 199 -2.70 -26.62 -2.38
CA TYR A 199 -4.13 -26.85 -2.60
C TYR A 199 -4.88 -25.60 -3.09
N CYS A 200 -4.20 -24.48 -3.27
CA CYS A 200 -4.73 -23.30 -3.93
C CYS A 200 -4.50 -23.44 -5.44
N HIS A 201 -5.51 -23.92 -6.16
CA HIS A 201 -5.42 -24.21 -7.58
C HIS A 201 -5.97 -23.09 -8.46
N ASP A 202 -5.37 -22.94 -9.64
CA ASP A 202 -5.95 -22.15 -10.72
C ASP A 202 -7.22 -22.84 -11.25
N HIS A 203 -8.30 -22.07 -11.39
CA HIS A 203 -9.57 -22.52 -11.96
C HIS A 203 -9.90 -21.68 -13.20
N GLY A 204 -10.29 -22.34 -14.29
CA GLY A 204 -10.61 -21.68 -15.57
C GLY A 204 -9.48 -20.75 -16.04
N GLU A 205 -9.82 -19.47 -16.24
CA GLU A 205 -8.88 -18.42 -16.62
C GLU A 205 -8.24 -17.70 -15.42
N ASN A 206 -8.66 -18.00 -14.19
CA ASN A 206 -8.05 -17.41 -13.00
C ASN A 206 -6.62 -17.95 -12.81
N ARG A 207 -5.67 -17.04 -12.59
CA ARG A 207 -4.28 -17.36 -12.29
C ARG A 207 -3.90 -16.72 -10.97
N LEU A 208 -3.59 -17.54 -9.98
CA LEU A 208 -3.21 -17.09 -8.65
C LEU A 208 -1.74 -16.69 -8.63
N THR A 209 -1.49 -15.49 -8.11
CA THR A 209 -0.21 -15.12 -7.52
C THR A 209 -0.32 -15.38 -6.03
N LEU A 210 0.28 -16.48 -5.59
CA LEU A 210 0.31 -16.85 -4.18
C LEU A 210 1.44 -16.08 -3.49
N ILE A 211 1.11 -15.45 -2.36
CA ILE A 211 1.99 -14.55 -1.59
C ILE A 211 2.20 -15.18 -0.21
N ALA A 212 3.43 -15.58 0.10
CA ALA A 212 3.81 -16.05 1.43
C ALA A 212 4.05 -14.84 2.36
N ALA A 213 3.47 -14.89 3.57
CA ALA A 213 3.68 -13.91 4.63
C ALA A 213 5.15 -13.89 5.06
N GLY A 214 5.85 -12.82 4.70
CA GLY A 214 7.27 -12.70 4.99
C GLY A 214 7.57 -11.89 6.24
N ALA A 215 8.68 -11.16 6.18
CA ALA A 215 9.37 -10.65 7.35
C ALA A 215 8.66 -9.45 8.00
N ASN A 216 8.84 -9.31 9.31
CA ASN A 216 8.67 -8.03 9.99
C ASN A 216 9.96 -7.20 9.83
N GLU A 217 9.85 -5.99 9.31
CA GLU A 217 10.97 -5.05 9.14
C GLU A 217 12.22 -5.73 8.54
N ASP A 218 13.35 -5.70 9.25
CA ASP A 218 14.65 -6.23 8.82
C ASP A 218 14.97 -7.64 9.33
N ASP A 219 13.95 -8.46 9.62
CA ASP A 219 14.11 -9.90 9.84
C ASP A 219 14.48 -10.62 8.52
N PHE A 220 15.73 -10.43 8.09
CA PHE A 220 16.29 -11.03 6.89
C PHE A 220 16.39 -12.56 7.00
N GLU A 221 16.42 -13.11 8.21
CA GLU A 221 16.44 -14.54 8.44
C GLU A 221 15.11 -15.18 8.01
N TRP A 222 13.98 -14.53 8.32
CA TRP A 222 12.67 -14.95 7.84
C TRP A 222 12.62 -15.06 6.31
N THR A 223 13.04 -14.00 5.62
CA THR A 223 13.12 -13.98 4.15
C THR A 223 14.05 -15.06 3.61
N ARG A 224 15.22 -15.26 4.25
CA ARG A 224 16.19 -16.29 3.87
C ARG A 224 15.59 -17.69 3.97
N VAL A 225 14.86 -17.99 5.04
CA VAL A 225 14.23 -19.30 5.24
C VAL A 225 13.15 -19.56 4.20
N LEU A 226 12.27 -18.58 3.92
CA LEU A 226 11.23 -18.72 2.90
C LEU A 226 11.82 -18.99 1.52
N VAL A 227 12.72 -18.13 1.04
CA VAL A 227 13.29 -18.28 -0.30
C VAL A 227 14.10 -19.56 -0.43
N LYS A 228 14.90 -19.93 0.59
CA LYS A 228 15.66 -21.19 0.60
C LYS A 228 14.73 -22.39 0.50
N THR A 229 13.69 -22.43 1.34
CA THR A 229 12.74 -23.55 1.39
C THR A 229 11.93 -23.67 0.09
N LEU A 230 11.71 -22.55 -0.61
CA LEU A 230 11.09 -22.53 -1.92
C LEU A 230 11.97 -23.16 -3.00
N VAL A 231 13.22 -22.69 -3.12
CA VAL A 231 14.15 -23.12 -4.19
C VAL A 231 14.69 -24.54 -3.97
N GLU A 232 14.85 -24.98 -2.73
CA GLU A 232 15.29 -26.34 -2.39
C GLU A 232 14.15 -27.39 -2.47
N SER A 233 12.92 -26.97 -2.79
CA SER A 233 11.79 -27.90 -2.88
C SER A 233 11.92 -28.87 -4.07
N HIS A 234 11.42 -30.09 -3.90
CA HIS A 234 11.44 -31.10 -4.97
C HIS A 234 10.67 -30.64 -6.22
N ALA A 235 9.57 -29.90 -6.03
CA ALA A 235 8.76 -29.35 -7.11
C ALA A 235 9.52 -28.29 -7.93
N ALA A 236 10.27 -27.39 -7.27
CA ALA A 236 11.10 -26.41 -7.95
C ALA A 236 12.17 -27.09 -8.81
N ASN A 237 12.81 -28.15 -8.29
CA ASN A 237 13.88 -28.87 -8.98
C ASN A 237 13.41 -29.74 -10.16
N LEU A 238 12.19 -30.29 -10.11
CA LEU A 238 11.69 -31.19 -11.16
C LEU A 238 10.79 -30.53 -12.20
N TYR A 239 9.96 -29.57 -11.79
CA TYR A 239 8.86 -29.03 -12.60
C TYR A 239 8.98 -27.54 -12.87
N ASP A 240 10.07 -26.92 -12.44
CA ASP A 240 10.29 -25.48 -12.57
C ASP A 240 9.14 -24.64 -11.97
N LYS A 241 8.47 -25.19 -10.94
CA LYS A 241 7.29 -24.60 -10.32
C LYS A 241 7.55 -24.32 -8.85
N HIS A 242 7.43 -23.04 -8.49
CA HIS A 242 7.46 -22.58 -7.10
C HIS A 242 6.06 -22.69 -6.48
N PRO A 243 5.94 -23.26 -5.27
CA PRO A 243 4.68 -23.29 -4.52
C PRO A 243 3.99 -21.93 -4.39
N TYR A 244 4.74 -20.84 -4.23
CA TYR A 244 4.23 -19.47 -4.24
C TYR A 244 5.12 -18.57 -5.10
N GLN A 245 4.61 -17.41 -5.51
CA GLN A 245 5.23 -16.52 -6.50
C GLN A 245 5.73 -15.21 -5.89
N ALA A 246 5.34 -14.90 -4.66
CA ALA A 246 5.83 -13.73 -3.96
C ALA A 246 6.03 -13.99 -2.45
N ILE A 247 6.87 -13.16 -1.85
CA ILE A 247 7.10 -13.09 -0.40
C ILE A 247 6.78 -11.66 0.04
N SER A 248 6.01 -11.51 1.11
CA SER A 248 5.69 -10.19 1.65
C SER A 248 6.71 -9.69 2.67
N PHE A 249 6.62 -8.44 3.10
CA PHE A 249 7.27 -7.92 4.29
C PHE A 249 6.54 -6.66 4.77
N HIS A 250 6.57 -6.39 6.07
CA HIS A 250 5.82 -5.29 6.68
C HIS A 250 6.78 -4.23 7.24
N TYR A 251 6.42 -2.95 7.11
CA TYR A 251 7.21 -1.83 7.63
C TYR A 251 6.36 -0.61 7.98
N TYR A 252 6.15 -0.37 9.28
CA TYR A 252 5.40 0.78 9.78
C TYR A 252 6.32 1.92 10.20
N THR A 253 6.08 3.12 9.70
CA THR A 253 6.87 4.32 10.01
C THR A 253 6.42 5.00 11.30
N HIS A 254 7.38 5.34 12.14
CA HIS A 254 7.23 6.16 13.34
C HIS A 254 8.54 6.93 13.60
N THR A 255 8.67 7.66 14.71
CA THR A 255 9.89 8.46 15.00
C THR A 255 11.12 7.66 15.44
N GLY A 256 11.01 6.34 15.57
CA GLY A 256 12.00 5.50 16.28
C GLY A 256 11.69 5.23 17.75
N SER A 257 10.67 5.88 18.33
CA SER A 257 10.22 5.62 19.70
C SER A 257 9.36 4.34 19.87
N GLY A 258 9.01 3.70 18.75
CA GLY A 258 8.07 2.59 18.62
C GLY A 258 6.74 3.02 17.99
N ILE A 259 5.98 2.06 17.47
CA ILE A 259 4.60 2.28 16.99
C ILE A 259 3.69 2.75 18.14
N ASN A 260 2.69 3.56 17.82
CA ASN A 260 1.65 4.00 18.78
C ASN A 260 2.24 4.67 20.03
N ARG A 261 3.15 5.64 19.82
CA ARG A 261 3.83 6.41 20.89
C ARG A 261 3.65 7.91 20.78
N GLU A 262 3.31 8.43 19.61
CA GLU A 262 3.26 9.86 19.32
C GLU A 262 1.96 10.29 18.69
N ASP A 263 1.58 11.55 18.90
CA ASP A 263 0.35 12.10 18.35
C ASP A 263 0.49 12.36 16.84
N ALA A 264 -0.61 12.18 16.10
CA ALA A 264 -0.62 12.43 14.67
C ALA A 264 -0.51 13.93 14.32
N THR A 265 -1.01 14.81 15.19
CA THR A 265 -1.16 16.25 14.92
C THR A 265 -0.26 17.17 15.76
N THR A 266 0.36 16.64 16.82
CA THR A 266 1.18 17.43 17.75
C THR A 266 2.58 16.82 17.84
N PHE A 267 3.54 17.43 17.16
CA PHE A 267 4.92 16.99 17.12
C PHE A 267 5.87 18.17 16.92
N THR A 268 7.13 18.00 17.33
CA THR A 268 8.21 18.96 17.13
C THR A 268 8.89 18.78 15.77
N ASP A 269 9.71 19.74 15.35
CA ASP A 269 10.53 19.59 14.14
C ASP A 269 11.53 18.43 14.26
N GLU A 270 12.05 18.18 15.47
CA GLU A 270 12.90 17.01 15.75
C GLU A 270 12.16 15.71 15.46
N GLN A 271 10.93 15.56 15.99
CA GLN A 271 10.08 14.39 15.72
C GLN A 271 9.71 14.28 14.24
N PHE A 272 9.49 15.40 13.56
CA PHE A 272 9.26 15.41 12.11
C PHE A 272 10.49 14.86 11.36
N TYR A 273 11.69 15.37 11.62
CA TYR A 273 12.90 14.89 10.94
C TYR A 273 13.26 13.45 11.31
N ASP A 274 13.02 13.04 12.56
CA ASP A 274 13.20 11.64 12.98
C ASP A 274 12.22 10.69 12.28
N THR A 275 10.98 11.14 12.04
CA THR A 275 10.01 10.42 11.19
C THR A 275 10.54 10.27 9.77
N MET A 276 11.02 11.36 9.15
CA MET A 276 11.54 11.33 7.78
C MET A 276 12.79 10.46 7.66
N ALA A 277 13.67 10.50 8.66
CA ALA A 277 14.86 9.64 8.71
C ALA A 277 14.49 8.16 8.83
N TYR A 278 13.46 7.84 9.61
CA TYR A 278 12.97 6.45 9.70
C TYR A 278 12.32 6.01 8.39
N ALA A 279 11.41 6.81 7.82
CA ALA A 279 10.83 6.54 6.50
C ALA A 279 11.90 6.29 5.42
N ARG A 280 13.04 6.97 5.52
CA ARG A 280 14.18 6.76 4.63
C ARG A 280 14.97 5.47 4.92
N ASP A 281 15.03 5.02 6.17
CA ASP A 281 15.66 3.74 6.54
C ASP A 281 14.95 2.54 5.91
N PHE A 282 13.69 2.70 5.48
CA PHE A 282 12.99 1.72 4.65
C PHE A 282 13.83 1.21 3.47
N GLU A 283 14.66 2.07 2.84
CA GLU A 283 15.54 1.65 1.75
C GLU A 283 16.58 0.60 2.20
N ARG A 284 17.11 0.70 3.42
CA ARG A 284 18.03 -0.29 3.98
C ARG A 284 17.34 -1.64 4.12
N VAL A 285 16.10 -1.64 4.60
CA VAL A 285 15.27 -2.84 4.78
C VAL A 285 15.00 -3.50 3.43
N VAL A 286 14.48 -2.73 2.46
CA VAL A 286 14.24 -3.19 1.08
C VAL A 286 15.51 -3.79 0.50
N ARG A 287 16.62 -3.05 0.51
CA ARG A 287 17.90 -3.52 -0.04
C ARG A 287 18.38 -4.82 0.61
N GLY A 288 18.18 -4.99 1.92
CA GLY A 288 18.53 -6.21 2.63
C GLY A 288 17.73 -7.42 2.16
N HIS A 289 16.39 -7.29 2.07
CA HIS A 289 15.54 -8.36 1.54
C HIS A 289 15.85 -8.69 0.08
N VAL A 290 16.03 -7.67 -0.77
CA VAL A 290 16.43 -7.87 -2.18
C VAL A 290 17.76 -8.62 -2.27
N ALA A 291 18.76 -8.26 -1.46
CA ALA A 291 20.06 -8.92 -1.47
C ALA A 291 19.98 -10.40 -1.03
N VAL A 292 19.16 -10.70 -0.01
CA VAL A 292 18.88 -12.09 0.40
C VAL A 292 18.21 -12.84 -0.74
N MET A 293 17.15 -12.30 -1.33
CA MET A 293 16.44 -12.94 -2.43
C MET A 293 17.33 -13.16 -3.65
N ASP A 294 18.13 -12.17 -4.07
CA ASP A 294 19.05 -12.28 -5.21
C ASP A 294 20.10 -13.40 -5.01
N SER A 295 20.43 -13.76 -3.76
CA SER A 295 21.37 -14.87 -3.48
C SER A 295 20.79 -16.27 -3.74
N TYR A 296 19.46 -16.40 -3.83
CA TYR A 296 18.75 -17.65 -4.10
C TYR A 296 17.96 -17.63 -5.42
N ASP A 297 17.49 -16.45 -5.85
CA ASP A 297 16.67 -16.19 -7.03
C ASP A 297 17.24 -14.98 -7.82
N PRO A 298 18.41 -15.12 -8.46
CA PRO A 298 19.02 -14.02 -9.20
C PRO A 298 18.22 -13.60 -10.45
N GLU A 299 17.31 -14.44 -10.92
CA GLU A 299 16.50 -14.23 -12.13
C GLU A 299 15.21 -13.43 -11.88
N ASN A 300 14.92 -13.07 -10.62
CA ASN A 300 13.71 -12.32 -10.25
C ASN A 300 12.40 -13.06 -10.46
N ARG A 301 12.38 -14.38 -10.21
CA ARG A 301 11.18 -15.20 -10.36
C ARG A 301 10.19 -15.05 -9.20
N VAL A 302 10.69 -14.66 -8.02
CA VAL A 302 9.88 -14.42 -6.83
C VAL A 302 9.81 -12.93 -6.56
N SER A 303 8.61 -12.38 -6.53
CA SER A 303 8.43 -10.96 -6.23
C SER A 303 8.52 -10.67 -4.73
N LEU A 304 8.96 -9.46 -4.39
CA LEU A 304 8.85 -8.91 -3.04
C LEU A 304 7.62 -8.01 -2.96
N VAL A 305 6.84 -8.14 -1.89
CA VAL A 305 5.58 -7.40 -1.70
C VAL A 305 5.61 -6.66 -0.37
N CYS A 306 5.40 -5.34 -0.35
CA CYS A 306 5.29 -4.59 0.89
C CYS A 306 3.80 -4.35 1.23
N ASP A 307 3.09 -5.39 1.65
CA ASP A 307 1.63 -5.35 1.80
C ASP A 307 1.11 -4.81 3.14
N GLU A 308 2.01 -4.27 3.97
CA GLU A 308 1.69 -3.36 5.07
C GLU A 308 2.80 -2.31 5.22
N TRP A 309 2.45 -1.05 4.97
CA TRP A 309 3.31 0.09 5.25
C TRP A 309 2.51 1.35 5.56
N GLY A 310 3.18 2.35 6.12
CA GLY A 310 2.58 3.65 6.42
C GLY A 310 2.86 4.07 7.86
N THR A 311 2.33 5.22 8.26
CA THR A 311 2.56 5.79 9.58
C THR A 311 1.64 5.20 10.64
N TRP A 312 2.18 4.96 11.83
CA TRP A 312 1.41 4.44 12.98
C TRP A 312 1.58 5.32 14.23
N TRP A 313 0.57 6.12 14.50
CA TRP A 313 0.49 7.08 15.60
C TRP A 313 -0.40 6.60 16.74
N ASN A 314 -0.43 7.39 17.83
CA ASN A 314 -1.46 7.30 18.84
C ASN A 314 -2.82 7.48 18.19
N ALA A 315 -3.78 6.64 18.59
CA ALA A 315 -5.18 6.89 18.25
C ALA A 315 -5.62 8.26 18.81
N GLU A 316 -6.47 8.98 18.06
CA GLU A 316 -6.92 10.31 18.46
C GLU A 316 -7.63 10.27 19.82
N LYS A 317 -7.37 11.30 20.63
CA LYS A 317 -7.90 11.40 21.99
C LYS A 317 -9.42 11.37 21.97
N GLY A 318 -10.01 10.48 22.76
CA GLY A 318 -11.46 10.27 22.83
C GLY A 318 -12.01 9.23 21.86
N THR A 319 -11.16 8.60 21.04
CA THR A 319 -11.53 7.44 20.23
C THR A 319 -11.17 6.11 20.92
N ASN A 320 -11.70 5.00 20.42
CA ASN A 320 -11.28 3.68 20.89
C ASN A 320 -9.86 3.38 20.38
N PRO A 321 -8.87 3.16 21.25
CA PRO A 321 -7.48 2.93 20.81
C PRO A 321 -7.34 1.68 19.93
N GLY A 322 -8.19 0.67 20.07
CA GLY A 322 -8.18 -0.52 19.21
C GLY A 322 -8.70 -0.28 17.80
N PHE A 323 -9.28 0.90 17.51
CA PHE A 323 -9.76 1.25 16.17
C PHE A 323 -8.71 1.95 15.31
N LEU A 324 -7.55 2.30 15.91
CA LEU A 324 -6.41 2.91 15.21
C LEU A 324 -6.78 4.12 14.34
N PHE A 325 -7.78 4.89 14.79
CA PHE A 325 -8.15 6.14 14.14
C PHE A 325 -7.11 7.20 14.50
N GLN A 326 -6.36 7.68 13.51
CA GLN A 326 -5.38 8.75 13.65
C GLN A 326 -5.62 9.81 12.57
N GLN A 327 -5.24 11.05 12.84
CA GLN A 327 -5.25 12.08 11.80
C GLN A 327 -4.14 11.88 10.76
N ASN A 328 -4.25 12.57 9.63
CA ASN A 328 -3.27 12.54 8.54
C ASN A 328 -2.85 13.97 8.15
N THR A 329 -1.55 14.24 8.20
CA THR A 329 -0.92 15.56 8.05
C THR A 329 0.02 15.61 6.85
N ILE A 330 0.62 16.78 6.58
CA ILE A 330 1.72 16.90 5.61
C ILE A 330 2.87 15.93 5.92
N ARG A 331 3.19 15.68 7.20
CA ARG A 331 4.21 14.67 7.58
C ARG A 331 3.93 13.32 6.93
N ASP A 332 2.68 12.87 6.96
CA ASP A 332 2.26 11.57 6.41
C ASP A 332 2.36 11.56 4.87
N ALA A 333 1.97 12.66 4.22
CA ALA A 333 2.15 12.83 2.78
C ALA A 333 3.62 12.68 2.35
N LEU A 334 4.57 13.25 3.10
CA LEU A 334 5.99 13.15 2.77
C LEU A 334 6.56 11.75 3.03
N VAL A 335 6.06 11.03 4.04
CA VAL A 335 6.39 9.59 4.22
C VAL A 335 5.98 8.79 2.99
N ALA A 336 4.77 9.01 2.46
CA ALA A 336 4.32 8.34 1.24
C ALA A 336 5.20 8.71 0.02
N GLY A 337 5.59 9.98 -0.12
CA GLY A 337 6.54 10.43 -1.16
C GLY A 337 7.88 9.70 -1.11
N ILE A 338 8.51 9.62 0.07
CA ILE A 338 9.77 8.91 0.29
C ILE A 338 9.63 7.42 -0.07
N HIS A 339 8.56 6.78 0.40
CA HIS A 339 8.34 5.36 0.14
C HIS A 339 8.12 5.08 -1.35
N PHE A 340 7.35 5.90 -2.07
CA PHE A 340 7.21 5.77 -3.53
C PHE A 340 8.55 5.91 -4.26
N ASP A 341 9.36 6.91 -3.90
CA ASP A 341 10.68 7.08 -4.49
C ASP A 341 11.59 5.85 -4.26
N ILE A 342 11.45 5.17 -3.11
CA ILE A 342 12.14 3.90 -2.83
C ILE A 342 11.52 2.77 -3.66
N PHE A 343 10.20 2.57 -3.64
CA PHE A 343 9.54 1.53 -4.42
C PHE A 343 9.90 1.58 -5.90
N HIS A 344 9.94 2.78 -6.49
CA HIS A 344 10.30 2.98 -7.89
C HIS A 344 11.75 2.56 -8.19
N ARG A 345 12.69 2.88 -7.28
CA ARG A 345 14.11 2.48 -7.42
C ARG A 345 14.31 0.97 -7.34
N TYR A 346 13.43 0.27 -6.62
CA TYR A 346 13.48 -1.19 -6.46
C TYR A 346 12.38 -1.92 -7.26
N ALA A 347 11.79 -1.25 -8.27
CA ALA A 347 10.69 -1.79 -9.10
C ALA A 347 11.04 -3.09 -9.85
N ARG A 348 12.34 -3.39 -10.02
CA ARG A 348 12.81 -4.72 -10.49
C ARG A 348 12.26 -5.86 -9.65
N ARG A 349 12.21 -5.67 -8.32
CA ARG A 349 11.92 -6.74 -7.34
C ARG A 349 10.63 -6.51 -6.59
N ILE A 350 10.33 -5.25 -6.22
CA ILE A 350 9.07 -4.90 -5.56
C ILE A 350 7.99 -4.77 -6.62
N SER A 351 7.02 -5.68 -6.59
CA SER A 351 5.94 -5.71 -7.57
C SER A 351 4.61 -5.21 -7.02
N MET A 352 4.46 -5.11 -5.70
CA MET A 352 3.24 -4.71 -5.03
C MET A 352 3.56 -4.09 -3.68
N ALA A 353 2.75 -3.12 -3.28
CA ALA A 353 2.71 -2.61 -1.92
C ALA A 353 1.29 -2.20 -1.55
N ASN A 354 0.95 -2.25 -0.25
CA ASN A 354 -0.38 -1.91 0.23
C ASN A 354 -0.27 -1.02 1.47
N ILE A 355 -0.75 0.22 1.35
CA ILE A 355 -0.71 1.15 2.49
C ILE A 355 -1.77 0.78 3.52
N ALA A 356 -1.37 0.82 4.79
CA ALA A 356 -2.19 0.50 5.96
C ALA A 356 -2.77 1.80 6.56
N GLN A 357 -4.09 2.01 6.55
CA GLN A 357 -5.12 1.30 5.79
C GLN A 357 -5.89 2.28 4.91
N THR A 358 -6.97 1.84 4.27
CA THR A 358 -7.60 2.64 3.20
C THR A 358 -8.51 3.74 3.74
N VAL A 359 -9.36 3.42 4.74
CA VAL A 359 -10.38 4.34 5.26
C VAL A 359 -10.36 4.31 6.79
N ASN A 360 -10.39 5.48 7.44
CA ASN A 360 -10.49 5.67 8.90
C ASN A 360 -9.43 5.02 9.82
N VAL A 361 -8.49 4.26 9.27
CA VAL A 361 -7.56 3.42 10.04
C VAL A 361 -6.14 3.71 9.58
N LEU A 362 -5.24 3.96 10.54
CA LEU A 362 -3.83 4.25 10.31
C LEU A 362 -3.62 5.38 9.27
N GLN A 363 -2.76 5.21 8.28
CA GLN A 363 -2.46 6.23 7.27
C GLN A 363 -3.51 6.27 6.15
N ALA A 364 -4.76 6.54 6.53
CA ALA A 364 -5.93 6.50 5.65
C ALA A 364 -5.86 7.45 4.45
N MET A 365 -6.43 7.01 3.32
CA MET A 365 -6.72 7.87 2.17
C MET A 365 -7.89 8.80 2.48
N VAL A 366 -8.91 8.25 3.14
CA VAL A 366 -10.16 8.95 3.39
C VAL A 366 -10.59 8.77 4.83
N LEU A 367 -11.08 9.85 5.45
CA LEU A 367 -11.73 9.82 6.75
C LEU A 367 -13.21 10.13 6.57
N THR A 368 -14.06 9.48 7.37
CA THR A 368 -15.51 9.70 7.39
C THR A 368 -15.97 10.18 8.77
N ASP A 369 -16.95 11.09 8.76
CA ASP A 369 -17.72 11.50 9.93
C ASP A 369 -19.21 11.59 9.53
N GLY A 370 -19.91 10.47 9.69
CA GLY A 370 -21.24 10.27 9.11
C GLY A 370 -21.22 10.42 7.59
N GLU A 371 -22.00 11.35 7.07
CA GLU A 371 -22.09 11.65 5.62
C GLU A 371 -20.91 12.49 5.12
N LYS A 372 -20.09 13.08 6.01
CA LYS A 372 -18.93 13.90 5.60
C LYS A 372 -17.76 13.00 5.20
N LEU A 373 -17.07 13.43 4.15
CA LEU A 373 -15.88 12.78 3.60
C LEU A 373 -14.71 13.77 3.61
N VAL A 374 -13.55 13.33 4.08
CA VAL A 374 -12.31 14.12 4.13
C VAL A 374 -11.20 13.39 3.38
N LEU A 375 -10.69 14.01 2.32
CA LEU A 375 -9.52 13.53 1.59
C LEU A 375 -8.26 13.92 2.35
N THR A 376 -7.39 12.95 2.64
CA THR A 376 -6.19 13.22 3.43
C THR A 376 -5.05 13.78 2.58
N PRO A 377 -4.04 14.43 3.19
CA PRO A 377 -2.79 14.75 2.49
C PRO A 377 -2.17 13.52 1.80
N THR A 378 -2.27 12.34 2.40
CA THR A 378 -1.78 11.09 1.77
C THR A 378 -2.57 10.74 0.50
N TYR A 379 -3.90 10.89 0.49
CA TYR A 379 -4.72 10.71 -0.72
C TYR A 379 -4.22 11.57 -1.89
N HIS A 380 -3.88 12.82 -1.61
CA HIS A 380 -3.39 13.73 -2.64
C HIS A 380 -2.02 13.31 -3.21
N VAL A 381 -1.14 12.72 -2.39
CA VAL A 381 0.12 12.15 -2.89
C VAL A 381 -0.15 10.95 -3.81
N PHE A 382 -1.08 10.05 -3.45
CA PHE A 382 -1.49 8.95 -4.34
C PHE A 382 -2.05 9.48 -5.67
N GLU A 383 -2.95 10.48 -5.63
CA GLU A 383 -3.51 11.11 -6.84
C GLU A 383 -2.41 11.74 -7.71
N MET A 384 -1.49 12.45 -7.09
CA MET A 384 -0.43 13.14 -7.82
C MET A 384 0.52 12.16 -8.52
N ASN A 385 0.71 10.97 -7.96
CA ASN A 385 1.61 9.94 -8.47
C ASN A 385 0.99 8.98 -9.50
N LYS A 386 -0.30 9.11 -9.86
CA LYS A 386 -0.98 8.18 -10.79
C LYS A 386 -0.24 7.93 -12.10
N GLY A 387 0.48 8.93 -12.62
CA GLY A 387 1.25 8.80 -13.87
C GLY A 387 2.43 7.84 -13.80
N HIS A 388 2.85 7.41 -12.61
CA HIS A 388 3.86 6.37 -12.42
C HIS A 388 3.31 4.94 -12.56
N GLN A 389 1.98 4.75 -12.45
CA GLN A 389 1.37 3.42 -12.52
C GLN A 389 1.58 2.77 -13.91
N ASP A 390 2.25 1.62 -13.91
CA ASP A 390 2.68 0.86 -15.10
C ASP A 390 3.61 1.65 -16.05
N ALA A 391 4.17 2.78 -15.58
CA ALA A 391 5.19 3.53 -16.29
C ALA A 391 6.55 2.84 -16.16
N ARG A 392 7.52 3.25 -16.98
CA ARG A 392 8.90 2.79 -16.88
C ARG A 392 9.72 3.81 -16.11
N ALA A 393 10.44 3.36 -15.07
CA ALA A 393 11.34 4.23 -14.32
C ALA A 393 12.38 4.87 -15.26
N LEU A 394 12.75 6.11 -15.01
CA LEU A 394 13.85 6.81 -15.69
C LEU A 394 15.07 6.87 -14.76
N ALA A 395 16.26 6.96 -15.34
CA ALA A 395 17.49 7.20 -14.57
C ALA A 395 17.46 8.63 -14.00
N ALA A 396 16.98 8.76 -12.75
CA ALA A 396 16.90 10.00 -12.00
C ALA A 396 17.87 9.99 -10.82
N HIS A 397 18.69 11.04 -10.72
CA HIS A 397 19.74 11.13 -9.70
C HIS A 397 19.76 12.52 -9.07
N VAL A 398 19.54 12.58 -7.76
CA VAL A 398 19.88 13.75 -6.95
C VAL A 398 21.39 13.75 -6.74
N LEU A 399 22.08 14.75 -7.29
CA LEU A 399 23.54 14.87 -7.22
C LEU A 399 24.00 15.61 -5.96
N ASP A 400 23.19 16.57 -5.53
CA ASP A 400 23.50 17.49 -4.44
C ASP A 400 22.17 17.95 -3.83
N ALA A 401 22.06 17.90 -2.51
CA ALA A 401 20.89 18.37 -1.79
C ALA A 401 21.30 18.90 -0.41
N PRO A 402 20.56 19.87 0.14
CA PRO A 402 20.68 20.25 1.54
C PRO A 402 20.53 19.02 2.43
N VAL A 403 21.31 18.98 3.51
CA VAL A 403 21.28 17.90 4.50
C VAL A 403 20.99 18.47 5.88
N THR A 404 20.24 17.73 6.68
CA THR A 404 20.14 17.93 8.13
C THR A 404 20.65 16.68 8.85
N THR A 405 20.66 16.72 10.18
CA THR A 405 20.96 15.55 11.01
C THR A 405 19.70 15.10 11.73
N ALA A 406 19.40 13.81 11.66
CA ALA A 406 18.30 13.19 12.38
C ALA A 406 18.70 11.76 12.76
N ARG A 407 18.25 11.27 13.92
CA ARG A 407 18.61 9.93 14.43
C ARG A 407 20.11 9.58 14.39
N GLY A 408 20.98 10.58 14.56
CA GLY A 408 22.44 10.41 14.53
C GLY A 408 23.06 10.19 13.15
N GLY A 409 22.31 10.38 12.06
CA GLY A 409 22.79 10.29 10.68
C GLY A 409 22.42 11.51 9.85
N GLU A 410 23.02 11.62 8.65
CA GLU A 410 22.67 12.65 7.68
C GLU A 410 21.33 12.29 6.99
N LEU A 411 20.43 13.26 6.92
CA LEU A 411 19.18 13.19 6.20
C LEU A 411 19.19 14.23 5.07
N PRO A 412 19.38 13.81 3.81
CA PRO A 412 19.16 14.67 2.66
C PRO A 412 17.71 15.10 2.57
N LEU A 413 17.50 16.41 2.36
CA LEU A 413 16.19 17.06 2.42
C LEU A 413 15.43 17.04 1.10
N VAL A 414 16.00 16.48 0.04
CA VAL A 414 15.34 16.29 -1.25
C VAL A 414 15.40 14.81 -1.65
N SER A 415 14.27 14.28 -2.08
CA SER A 415 14.12 12.97 -2.73
C SER A 415 13.33 13.16 -4.02
N MET A 416 13.55 12.29 -5.00
CA MET A 416 12.81 12.34 -6.27
C MET A 416 12.71 10.98 -6.94
N SER A 417 11.73 10.86 -7.83
CA SER A 417 11.62 9.80 -8.82
C SER A 417 11.17 10.36 -10.15
N ALA A 418 11.40 9.61 -11.23
CA ALA A 418 10.88 9.95 -12.54
C ALA A 418 10.50 8.69 -13.31
N SER A 419 9.47 8.78 -14.14
CA SER A 419 9.07 7.70 -15.03
C SER A 419 8.54 8.23 -16.34
N THR A 420 8.53 7.38 -17.37
CA THR A 420 7.97 7.68 -18.67
C THR A 420 6.92 6.66 -19.09
N LYS A 421 5.91 7.15 -19.81
CA LYS A 421 4.88 6.35 -20.48
C LYS A 421 4.60 7.04 -21.80
N ASP A 422 4.84 6.32 -22.90
CA ASP A 422 4.75 6.86 -24.26
C ASP A 422 5.62 8.12 -24.43
N ASP A 423 5.05 9.21 -24.95
CA ASP A 423 5.72 10.50 -25.13
C ASP A 423 5.51 11.47 -23.95
N SER A 424 5.33 10.92 -22.75
CA SER A 424 5.16 11.69 -21.51
C SER A 424 6.13 11.21 -20.43
N ALA A 425 6.52 12.11 -19.55
CA ALA A 425 7.21 11.79 -18.30
C ALA A 425 6.55 12.46 -17.10
N LEU A 426 6.64 11.82 -15.94
CA LEU A 426 6.25 12.35 -14.65
C LEU A 426 7.47 12.37 -13.74
N ILE A 427 7.72 13.50 -13.09
CA ILE A 427 8.74 13.69 -12.06
C ILE A 427 8.02 13.90 -10.74
N SER A 428 8.34 13.13 -9.71
CA SER A 428 7.95 13.35 -8.31
C SER A 428 9.12 13.96 -7.53
N LEU A 429 8.83 14.92 -6.65
CA LEU A 429 9.83 15.61 -5.83
C LEU A 429 9.30 15.73 -4.40
N THR A 430 10.09 15.30 -3.42
CA THR A 430 9.78 15.43 -2.00
C THR A 430 10.81 16.36 -1.37
N HIS A 431 10.35 17.41 -0.68
CA HIS A 431 11.18 18.37 0.01
C HIS A 431 10.85 18.41 1.50
N LEU A 432 11.87 18.16 2.33
CA LEU A 432 11.72 17.85 3.75
C LEU A 432 12.09 19.01 4.70
N ALA A 433 12.64 20.12 4.23
CA ALA A 433 12.95 21.23 5.14
C ALA A 433 11.64 21.84 5.68
N THR A 434 11.60 22.15 6.97
CA THR A 434 10.43 22.70 7.68
C THR A 434 10.21 24.19 7.45
N ASP A 435 11.27 24.95 7.14
CA ASP A 435 11.22 26.42 7.13
C ASP A 435 11.79 27.07 5.86
N ASP A 436 12.74 26.43 5.20
CA ASP A 436 13.45 27.00 4.06
C ASP A 436 12.89 26.48 2.74
N GLU A 437 12.75 27.33 1.72
CA GLU A 437 12.50 26.87 0.36
C GLU A 437 13.74 26.18 -0.23
N CYS A 438 13.53 25.31 -1.23
CA CYS A 438 14.60 24.69 -1.99
C CYS A 438 14.41 24.90 -3.49
N GLU A 439 15.36 25.56 -4.13
CA GLU A 439 15.45 25.61 -5.60
C GLU A 439 16.11 24.32 -6.10
N VAL A 440 15.34 23.47 -6.77
CA VAL A 440 15.82 22.23 -7.39
C VAL A 440 16.04 22.49 -8.87
N ARG A 441 17.28 22.30 -9.31
CA ARG A 441 17.69 22.42 -10.72
C ARG A 441 17.94 21.04 -11.30
N ILE A 442 17.15 20.65 -12.29
CA ILE A 442 17.11 19.31 -12.87
C ILE A 442 17.57 19.38 -14.33
N ASP A 443 18.74 18.83 -14.61
CA ASP A 443 19.26 18.71 -15.97
C ASP A 443 18.56 17.54 -16.69
N LEU A 444 17.72 17.87 -17.67
CA LEU A 444 16.96 16.92 -18.48
C LEU A 444 17.76 16.57 -19.74
N ARG A 445 18.11 15.28 -19.88
CA ARG A 445 18.98 14.77 -20.94
C ARG A 445 18.27 13.78 -21.85
N GLY A 446 18.86 13.51 -23.00
CA GLY A 446 18.42 12.46 -23.93
C GLY A 446 17.25 12.82 -24.86
N ARG A 447 16.27 13.60 -24.38
CA ARG A 447 15.11 14.04 -25.18
C ARG A 447 14.77 15.51 -24.94
N GLY A 448 14.12 16.13 -25.92
CA GLY A 448 13.44 17.42 -25.73
C GLY A 448 12.23 17.24 -24.82
N ALA A 449 11.91 18.26 -24.02
CA ALA A 449 10.80 18.21 -23.09
C ALA A 449 10.09 19.56 -23.00
N ARG A 450 8.79 19.52 -22.70
CA ARG A 450 7.98 20.70 -22.36
C ARG A 450 7.14 20.40 -21.11
N VAL A 451 7.15 21.33 -20.16
CA VAL A 451 6.26 21.23 -18.99
C VAL A 451 4.80 21.36 -19.43
N VAL A 452 4.01 20.33 -19.16
CA VAL A 452 2.56 20.29 -19.39
C VAL A 452 1.84 20.80 -18.15
N ARG A 453 2.23 20.31 -16.98
CA ARG A 453 1.59 20.63 -15.70
C ARG A 453 2.60 20.46 -14.57
N ALA A 454 2.53 21.35 -13.58
CA ALA A 454 3.30 21.21 -12.35
C ALA A 454 2.38 21.50 -11.16
N ARG A 455 2.42 20.64 -10.15
CA ARG A 455 1.58 20.70 -8.96
C ARG A 455 2.41 20.53 -7.70
N VAL A 456 2.01 21.19 -6.61
CA VAL A 456 2.62 21.05 -5.30
C VAL A 456 1.54 20.87 -4.24
N LEU A 457 1.77 19.94 -3.34
CA LEU A 457 1.05 19.74 -2.09
C LEU A 457 1.95 20.26 -0.97
N GLY A 458 1.45 21.22 -0.21
CA GLY A 458 2.15 21.83 0.93
C GLY A 458 1.16 22.58 1.80
N ALA A 459 1.62 23.04 2.95
CA ALA A 459 0.79 23.79 3.90
C ALA A 459 1.62 24.80 4.69
N ASP A 460 0.96 25.58 5.54
CA ASP A 460 1.64 26.59 6.38
C ASP A 460 2.51 25.95 7.48
N SER A 461 2.24 24.70 7.85
CA SER A 461 3.02 23.91 8.82
C SER A 461 2.95 22.41 8.50
N ALA A 462 4.00 21.66 8.82
CA ALA A 462 4.03 20.20 8.71
C ALA A 462 2.91 19.49 9.50
N THR A 463 2.39 20.12 10.55
CA THR A 463 1.27 19.61 11.37
C THR A 463 -0.11 19.81 10.74
N THR A 464 -0.19 20.50 9.60
CA THR A 464 -1.48 20.85 8.98
C THR A 464 -2.15 19.61 8.38
N TYR A 465 -3.46 19.49 8.59
CA TYR A 465 -4.32 18.42 8.10
C TYR A 465 -5.70 18.92 7.67
N ASN A 466 -6.43 18.07 6.94
CA ASN A 466 -7.83 18.23 6.58
C ASN A 466 -8.74 17.57 7.62
N ASP A 467 -9.87 18.20 7.92
CA ASP A 467 -10.88 17.68 8.85
C ASP A 467 -12.30 17.93 8.32
N ALA A 468 -13.32 17.44 9.03
CA ALA A 468 -14.71 17.52 8.60
C ALA A 468 -15.30 18.97 8.62
N GLU A 469 -14.59 19.92 9.23
CA GLU A 469 -14.97 21.34 9.25
C GLU A 469 -14.24 22.13 8.16
N VAL A 470 -12.99 21.77 7.85
CA VAL A 470 -12.17 22.35 6.77
C VAL A 470 -11.52 21.22 5.94
N PRO A 471 -12.26 20.60 5.02
CA PRO A 471 -11.83 19.38 4.31
C PRO A 471 -10.80 19.64 3.21
N ASP A 472 -10.53 20.89 2.87
CA ASP A 472 -9.70 21.36 1.75
C ASP A 472 -8.53 22.26 2.21
N ARG A 473 -8.13 22.18 3.49
CA ARG A 473 -7.00 22.97 4.04
C ARG A 473 -5.67 22.65 3.34
N VAL A 474 -5.49 21.39 2.97
CA VAL A 474 -4.31 20.81 2.31
C VAL A 474 -4.77 20.15 1.02
N GLU A 475 -4.51 20.79 -0.10
CA GLU A 475 -4.84 20.30 -1.44
C GLU A 475 -3.74 20.67 -2.45
N PRO A 476 -3.59 19.92 -3.57
CA PRO A 476 -2.62 20.25 -4.61
C PRO A 476 -2.91 21.59 -5.27
N ARG A 477 -1.89 22.44 -5.39
CA ARG A 477 -1.95 23.74 -6.07
C ARG A 477 -0.99 23.77 -7.24
N ARG A 478 -1.16 24.74 -8.15
CA ARG A 478 -0.22 24.94 -9.26
C ARG A 478 1.17 25.30 -8.73
N LEU A 479 2.19 24.62 -9.25
CA LEU A 479 3.59 24.95 -9.01
C LEU A 479 4.17 25.72 -10.20
N ALA A 480 4.88 26.81 -9.93
CA ALA A 480 5.61 27.54 -10.96
C ALA A 480 6.91 26.78 -11.31
N THR A 481 7.23 26.72 -12.59
CA THR A 481 8.45 26.08 -13.10
C THR A 481 9.03 26.91 -14.23
N ALA A 482 10.33 26.77 -14.46
CA ALA A 482 11.02 27.30 -15.62
C ALA A 482 11.79 26.16 -16.29
N LEU A 483 11.81 26.13 -17.63
CA LEU A 483 12.60 25.16 -18.39
C LEU A 483 13.39 25.93 -19.45
N GLU A 484 14.71 26.02 -19.24
CA GLU A 484 15.60 26.80 -20.09
C GLU A 484 16.85 25.97 -20.42
N GLY A 485 17.14 25.80 -21.73
CA GLY A 485 18.35 25.11 -22.17
C GLY A 485 18.47 23.65 -21.71
N GLY A 486 17.36 22.96 -21.43
CA GLY A 486 17.34 21.59 -20.90
C GLY A 486 17.37 21.50 -19.37
N GLU A 487 17.49 22.62 -18.65
CA GLU A 487 17.43 22.65 -17.19
C GLU A 487 16.02 23.03 -16.72
N LEU A 488 15.34 22.11 -16.03
CA LEU A 488 14.08 22.36 -15.32
C LEU A 488 14.39 22.90 -13.93
N VAL A 489 13.89 24.11 -13.63
CA VAL A 489 14.02 24.76 -12.32
C VAL A 489 12.66 24.78 -11.62
N VAL A 490 12.66 24.31 -10.37
CA VAL A 490 11.48 24.23 -9.51
C VAL A 490 11.84 24.79 -8.12
N THR A 491 11.04 25.72 -7.60
CA THR A 491 11.19 26.20 -6.21
C THR A 491 10.19 25.45 -5.33
N MET A 492 10.70 24.52 -4.54
CA MET A 492 9.92 23.71 -3.61
C MET A 492 9.68 24.49 -2.31
N PRO A 493 8.41 24.71 -1.90
CA PRO A 493 8.09 25.21 -0.57
C PRO A 493 8.61 24.27 0.54
N PRO A 494 8.74 24.74 1.78
CA PRO A 494 8.98 23.87 2.93
C PRO A 494 7.95 22.72 3.01
N HIS A 495 8.39 21.57 3.52
CA HIS A 495 7.59 20.36 3.78
C HIS A 495 6.56 20.06 2.68
N SER A 496 7.04 19.90 1.45
CA SER A 496 6.16 19.80 0.28
C SER A 496 6.47 18.61 -0.61
N PHE A 497 5.42 18.13 -1.28
CA PHE A 497 5.49 17.12 -2.33
C PHE A 497 5.05 17.74 -3.64
N ALA A 498 5.77 17.52 -4.74
CA ALA A 498 5.44 18.07 -6.03
C ALA A 498 5.49 17.03 -7.14
N THR A 499 4.73 17.30 -8.20
CA THR A 499 4.84 16.57 -9.46
C THR A 499 4.98 17.51 -10.64
N VAL A 500 5.82 17.15 -11.60
CA VAL A 500 5.99 17.84 -12.87
C VAL A 500 5.77 16.85 -14.01
N GLU A 501 4.75 17.13 -14.81
CA GLU A 501 4.37 16.37 -16.00
C GLU A 501 4.99 17.03 -17.24
N LEU A 502 5.70 16.23 -18.02
CA LEU A 502 6.42 16.63 -19.22
C LEU A 502 5.82 15.94 -20.44
N ALA A 503 5.67 16.68 -21.54
CA ALA A 503 5.58 16.11 -22.87
C ALA A 503 6.99 15.97 -23.44
N LEU A 504 7.30 14.85 -24.07
CA LEU A 504 8.60 14.52 -24.65
C LEU A 504 8.52 14.55 -26.18
N ASP A 505 9.61 15.00 -26.80
CA ASP A 505 9.76 15.05 -28.28
C ASP A 505 10.14 13.71 -28.90
#